data_AF-A0AAU2K225-F1
#
_entry.id   AF-A0AAU2K225-F1
#
_cell.length_a   1.000
_cell.length_b   1.000
_cell.length_c   1.000
_cell.angle_alpha   90.00
_cell.angle_beta   90.00
_cell.angle_gamma   90.00
#
_symmetry.space_group_name_H-M   'P 1'
#
loop_
_entity.id
_entity.type
_entity.pdbx_description
1 polymer ?
#
loop_
_entity_poly.entity_id
_entity_poly.type
_entity_poly.pdbx_seq_one_letter_code
_entity_poly.pdbx_strand_id
1 'polypeptide(L)'
;MYAFTAAAPGGRSERDHRTGDRSPLFLTGRRAPAGIATLDVCEETGRARLSYRRAEEIFEEHTRLLANPLASPEGIEHLDGWTLHRLRRSALRHDAEEGTSTRMLLARSRRASVRSLERYARPGVDSVARHVAERDPAARHNGSASGTYRRVVWALVSEPGPLDRDPGLVGA
;
A
#
# COMPACT_ATOMS: atom_id res chain seq x y z
N MET A 1 -12.94 30.68 0.10
CA MET A 1 -13.85 29.53 0.30
C MET A 1 -13.97 28.74 -1.00
N TYR A 2 -13.21 27.65 -1.16
CA TYR A 2 -13.47 26.69 -2.23
C TYR A 2 -14.34 25.58 -1.65
N ALA A 3 -15.61 25.53 -2.05
CA ALA A 3 -16.50 24.45 -1.66
C ALA A 3 -16.05 23.15 -2.32
N PHE A 4 -15.36 22.30 -1.54
CA PHE A 4 -15.23 20.89 -1.86
C PHE A 4 -16.61 20.27 -1.72
N THR A 5 -17.32 20.11 -2.84
CA THR A 5 -18.49 19.23 -2.86
C THR A 5 -17.96 17.81 -2.82
N ALA A 6 -17.84 17.27 -1.60
CA ALA A 6 -17.90 15.82 -1.43
C ALA A 6 -19.20 15.39 -2.12
N ALA A 7 -19.10 14.56 -3.15
CA ALA A 7 -20.27 13.97 -3.77
C ALA A 7 -21.07 13.28 -2.65
N ALA A 8 -22.23 13.84 -2.30
CA ALA A 8 -23.14 13.23 -1.36
C ALA A 8 -23.50 11.83 -1.88
N PRO A 9 -23.65 10.82 -1.00
CA PRO A 9 -23.94 9.46 -1.42
C PRO A 9 -25.38 9.36 -1.95
N GLY A 10 -25.55 9.66 -3.24
CA GLY A 10 -26.74 9.32 -4.01
C GLY A 10 -26.79 7.81 -4.20
N GLY A 11 -27.91 7.20 -3.80
CA GLY A 11 -28.03 5.76 -3.58
C GLY A 11 -27.80 4.86 -4.80
N ARG A 12 -27.12 3.74 -4.51
CA ARG A 12 -27.27 2.39 -5.07
C ARG A 12 -27.27 2.24 -6.60
N SER A 13 -26.14 1.80 -7.12
CA SER A 13 -26.14 0.53 -7.85
C SER A 13 -24.99 -0.34 -7.35
N GLU A 14 -25.35 -1.47 -6.74
CA GLU A 14 -24.44 -2.55 -6.38
C GLU A 14 -23.98 -3.21 -7.68
N ARG A 15 -22.94 -2.61 -8.28
CA ARG A 15 -22.20 -3.17 -9.40
C ARG A 15 -20.72 -2.99 -9.13
N ASP A 16 -20.05 -4.13 -9.04
CA ASP A 16 -18.63 -4.35 -9.22
C ASP A 16 -17.67 -3.29 -8.62
N HIS A 17 -17.36 -3.43 -7.34
CA HIS A 17 -16.34 -2.59 -6.66
C HIS A 17 -14.91 -3.03 -6.99
N ARG A 18 -14.74 -3.91 -7.98
CA ARG A 18 -13.45 -4.26 -8.57
C ARG A 18 -13.38 -3.56 -9.93
N THR A 19 -12.57 -2.52 -10.05
CA THR A 19 -12.36 -1.64 -11.24
C THR A 19 -13.14 -0.31 -11.23
N GLY A 20 -12.83 0.60 -10.29
CA GLY A 20 -13.16 2.03 -10.41
C GLY A 20 -12.15 2.82 -11.27
N ASP A 21 -11.73 2.25 -12.40
CA ASP A 21 -10.35 2.42 -12.91
C ASP A 21 -10.16 3.43 -14.05
N ARG A 22 -11.04 4.44 -14.22
CA ARG A 22 -10.84 5.44 -15.32
C ARG A 22 -11.14 6.90 -15.01
N SER A 23 -11.82 7.24 -13.93
CA SER A 23 -12.11 8.65 -13.62
C SER A 23 -11.12 9.23 -12.58
N PRO A 24 -10.58 10.45 -12.79
CA PRO A 24 -9.70 11.08 -11.81
C PRO A 24 -10.43 11.38 -10.49
N LEU A 25 -9.79 11.07 -9.35
CA LEU A 25 -10.39 11.27 -8.01
C LEU A 25 -10.48 12.74 -7.60
N PHE A 26 -9.48 13.55 -7.95
CA PHE A 26 -9.42 14.96 -7.59
C PHE A 26 -9.86 15.82 -8.77
N LEU A 27 -11.01 16.48 -8.63
CA LEU A 27 -11.68 17.19 -9.71
C LEU A 27 -11.82 18.69 -9.43
N THR A 28 -11.79 19.49 -10.50
CA THR A 28 -12.08 20.92 -10.44
C THR A 28 -13.55 21.17 -10.11
N GLY A 29 -13.85 22.30 -9.44
CA GLY A 29 -15.24 22.70 -9.21
C GLY A 29 -16.02 23.08 -10.48
N ARG A 30 -15.31 23.49 -11.54
CA ARG A 30 -15.87 23.83 -12.86
C ARG A 30 -15.74 22.67 -13.85
N ARG A 31 -16.56 22.69 -14.91
CA ARG A 31 -16.43 21.76 -16.05
C ARG A 31 -15.09 21.94 -16.76
N ALA A 32 -14.60 20.85 -17.36
CA ALA A 32 -13.39 20.88 -18.17
C ALA A 32 -13.58 21.79 -19.39
N PRO A 33 -12.63 22.72 -19.66
CA PRO A 33 -12.59 23.42 -20.93
C PRO A 33 -12.40 22.45 -22.11
N ALA A 34 -12.77 22.88 -23.32
CA ALA A 34 -12.47 22.12 -24.52
C ALA A 34 -10.95 21.93 -24.70
N GLY A 35 -10.54 20.74 -25.16
CA GLY A 35 -9.13 20.41 -25.43
C GLY A 35 -8.35 19.78 -24.28
N ILE A 36 -8.97 19.54 -23.11
CA ILE A 36 -8.35 18.73 -22.05
C ILE A 36 -8.30 17.26 -22.50
N ALA A 37 -7.18 16.59 -22.21
CA ALA A 37 -7.01 15.17 -22.51
C ALA A 37 -8.14 14.34 -21.87
N THR A 38 -8.68 13.37 -22.60
CA THR A 38 -9.80 12.54 -22.14
C THR A 38 -9.49 11.82 -20.82
N LEU A 39 -8.24 11.39 -20.62
CA LEU A 39 -7.75 10.78 -19.38
C LEU A 39 -7.80 11.71 -18.15
N ASP A 40 -7.91 13.02 -18.38
CA ASP A 40 -7.94 14.05 -17.35
C ASP A 40 -9.36 14.61 -17.16
N VAL A 41 -10.38 14.01 -17.77
CA VAL A 41 -11.78 14.38 -17.60
C VAL A 41 -12.53 13.23 -16.95
N CYS A 42 -13.28 13.52 -15.89
CA CYS A 42 -14.19 12.55 -15.31
C CYS A 42 -15.38 12.34 -16.25
N GLU A 43 -15.57 11.10 -16.68
CA GLU A 43 -16.63 10.72 -17.63
C GLU A 43 -18.03 11.02 -17.08
N GLU A 44 -18.23 10.88 -15.76
CA GLU A 44 -19.54 11.08 -15.12
C GLU A 44 -19.88 12.55 -14.90
N THR A 45 -18.90 13.38 -14.52
CA THR A 45 -19.15 14.77 -14.10
C THR A 45 -18.74 15.81 -15.14
N GLY A 46 -17.95 15.43 -16.14
CA GLY A 46 -17.36 16.34 -17.14
C GLY A 46 -16.36 17.34 -16.53
N ARG A 47 -15.88 17.09 -15.30
CA ARG A 47 -14.91 17.95 -14.61
C ARG A 47 -13.48 17.52 -14.92
N ALA A 48 -12.57 18.49 -14.95
CA ALA A 48 -11.16 18.22 -15.17
C ALA A 48 -10.48 17.73 -13.89
N ARG A 49 -9.44 16.91 -14.05
CA ARG A 49 -8.51 16.53 -12.99
C ARG A 49 -7.79 17.77 -12.44
N LEU A 50 -7.67 17.86 -11.13
CA LEU A 50 -6.83 18.86 -10.48
C LEU A 50 -5.35 18.61 -10.78
N SER A 51 -4.55 19.68 -10.81
CA SER A 51 -3.10 19.52 -10.80
C SER A 51 -2.67 18.77 -9.53
N TYR A 52 -1.59 17.99 -9.62
CA TYR A 52 -1.08 17.21 -8.48
C TYR A 52 -0.84 18.10 -7.26
N ARG A 53 -0.22 19.26 -7.47
CA ARG A 53 0.02 20.25 -6.40
C ARG A 53 -1.27 20.69 -5.72
N ARG A 54 -2.29 21.06 -6.49
CA ARG A 54 -3.55 21.53 -5.90
C ARG A 54 -4.31 20.41 -5.20
N ALA A 55 -4.28 19.21 -5.77
CA ALA A 55 -4.84 18.03 -5.13
C ALA A 55 -4.13 17.72 -3.80
N GLU A 56 -2.80 17.85 -3.76
CA GLU A 56 -2.00 17.66 -2.55
C GLU A 56 -2.33 18.70 -1.47
N GLU A 57 -2.37 19.99 -1.82
CA GLU A 57 -2.77 21.06 -0.88
C GLU A 57 -4.14 20.80 -0.25
N ILE A 58 -5.15 20.49 -1.07
CA ILE A 58 -6.52 20.23 -0.60
C ILE A 58 -6.55 18.96 0.27
N PHE A 59 -5.89 17.89 -0.17
CA PHE A 59 -5.87 16.63 0.56
C PHE A 59 -5.18 16.77 1.93
N GLU A 60 -4.05 17.48 1.97
CA GLU A 60 -3.33 17.74 3.20
C GLU A 60 -4.18 18.55 4.18
N GLU A 61 -4.76 19.66 3.73
CA GLU A 61 -5.65 20.51 4.53
C GLU A 61 -6.80 19.72 5.16
N HIS A 62 -7.49 18.89 4.36
CA HIS A 62 -8.63 18.12 4.82
C HIS A 62 -8.27 16.90 5.69
N THR A 63 -7.00 16.49 5.73
CA THR A 63 -6.56 15.33 6.52
C THR A 63 -5.84 15.71 7.80
N ARG A 64 -5.65 17.01 8.10
CA ARG A 64 -4.95 17.46 9.32
C ARG A 64 -5.52 16.86 10.62
N LEU A 65 -6.85 16.79 10.75
CA LEU A 65 -7.50 16.23 11.95
C LEU A 65 -7.23 14.73 12.06
N LEU A 66 -7.31 14.03 10.93
CA LEU A 66 -7.07 12.59 10.86
C LEU A 66 -5.60 12.24 11.10
N ALA A 67 -4.69 13.11 10.65
CA ALA A 67 -3.25 12.94 10.82
C ALA A 67 -2.80 13.24 12.26
N ASN A 68 -3.53 14.07 12.99
CA ASN A 68 -3.19 14.56 14.32
C ASN A 68 -4.36 14.33 15.29
N PRO A 69 -4.64 13.09 15.70
CA PRO A 69 -5.84 12.73 16.45
C PRO A 69 -5.91 13.35 17.87
N LEU A 70 -4.80 13.84 18.39
CA LEU A 70 -4.71 14.49 19.72
C LEU A 70 -4.78 16.02 19.65
N ALA A 71 -4.87 16.62 18.46
CA ALA A 71 -4.89 18.06 18.30
C ALA A 71 -6.27 18.65 18.63
N SER A 72 -6.28 19.80 19.31
CA SER A 72 -7.49 20.63 19.44
C SER A 72 -7.84 21.24 18.07
N PRO A 73 -9.13 21.37 17.72
CA PRO A 73 -9.57 22.07 16.51
C PRO A 73 -9.03 23.51 16.38
N GLU A 74 -8.73 24.16 17.50
CA GLU A 74 -8.25 25.56 17.53
C GLU A 74 -6.77 25.70 17.10
N GLY A 75 -5.99 24.63 17.18
CA GLY A 75 -4.54 24.63 16.89
C GLY A 75 -4.15 23.93 15.59
N ILE A 76 -5.13 23.49 14.80
CA ILE A 76 -4.88 22.59 13.69
C ILE A 76 -4.34 23.27 12.43
N GLU A 77 -4.59 24.57 12.26
CA GLU A 77 -4.24 25.30 11.02
C GLU A 77 -2.74 25.23 10.69
N HIS A 78 -1.89 25.07 11.71
CA HIS A 78 -0.44 24.97 11.58
C HIS A 78 0.10 23.54 11.54
N LEU A 79 -0.78 22.53 11.63
CA LEU A 79 -0.36 21.13 11.59
C LEU A 79 -0.33 20.59 10.16
N ASP A 80 0.60 19.69 9.92
CA ASP A 80 0.69 18.99 8.64
C ASP A 80 -0.36 17.88 8.57
N GLY A 81 -0.96 17.72 7.38
CA GLY A 81 -1.87 16.62 7.08
C GLY A 81 -1.14 15.39 6.55
N TRP A 82 -1.91 14.45 6.01
CA TRP A 82 -1.33 13.42 5.15
C TRP A 82 -1.10 13.98 3.76
N THR A 83 -0.01 13.56 3.11
CA THR A 83 0.32 14.01 1.75
C THR A 83 0.07 12.91 0.73
N LEU A 84 -0.24 13.30 -0.51
CA LEU A 84 -0.33 12.35 -1.63
C LEU A 84 1.01 11.67 -1.89
N HIS A 85 2.12 12.37 -1.63
CA HIS A 85 3.45 11.77 -1.64
C HIS A 85 3.57 10.60 -0.64
N ARG A 86 3.07 10.78 0.58
CA ARG A 86 3.07 9.73 1.62
C ARG A 86 2.22 8.54 1.21
N LEU A 87 1.03 8.77 0.65
CA LEU A 87 0.18 7.69 0.13
C LEU A 87 0.86 6.91 -0.99
N ARG A 88 1.46 7.60 -1.99
CA ARG A 88 2.20 6.94 -3.07
C ARG A 88 3.36 6.11 -2.54
N ARG A 89 4.05 6.60 -1.52
CA ARG A 89 5.15 5.90 -0.86
C ARG A 89 4.68 4.63 -0.15
N SER A 90 3.58 4.71 0.59
CA SER A 90 2.99 3.55 1.29
C SER A 90 2.47 2.50 0.31
N ALA A 91 1.79 2.93 -0.76
CA ALA A 91 1.30 2.03 -1.80
C ALA A 91 2.44 1.21 -2.43
N LEU A 92 3.56 1.85 -2.77
CA LEU A 92 4.73 1.15 -3.32
C LEU A 92 5.35 0.15 -2.34
N ARG A 93 5.27 0.43 -1.03
CA ARG A 93 5.75 -0.50 0.00
C ARG A 93 4.81 -1.70 0.13
N HIS A 94 3.51 -1.47 0.18
CA HIS A 94 2.52 -2.55 0.20
C HIS A 94 2.61 -3.43 -1.04
N ASP A 95 2.70 -2.84 -2.24
CA ASP A 95 2.87 -3.59 -3.48
C ASP A 95 4.10 -4.51 -3.39
N ALA A 96 5.21 -4.00 -2.82
CA ALA A 96 6.41 -4.79 -2.61
C ALA A 96 6.20 -5.91 -1.59
N GLU A 97 5.59 -5.60 -0.43
CA GLU A 97 5.28 -6.55 0.63
C GLU A 97 4.39 -7.71 0.13
N GLU A 98 3.43 -7.41 -0.76
CA GLU A 98 2.57 -8.40 -1.42
C GLU A 98 3.32 -9.30 -2.41
N GLY A 99 4.54 -8.95 -2.82
CA GLY A 99 5.37 -9.74 -3.73
C GLY A 99 5.47 -9.22 -5.14
N THR A 100 5.06 -7.96 -5.38
CA THR A 100 5.19 -7.37 -6.71
C THR A 100 6.66 -7.37 -7.12
N SER A 101 6.94 -7.91 -8.32
CA SER A 101 8.31 -7.97 -8.83
C SER A 101 8.94 -6.58 -8.95
N THR A 102 10.25 -6.49 -8.74
CA THR A 102 11.01 -5.23 -8.83
C THR A 102 10.82 -4.54 -10.18
N ARG A 103 10.70 -5.30 -11.29
CA ARG A 103 10.43 -4.74 -12.62
C ARG A 103 9.06 -4.09 -12.72
N MET A 104 8.05 -4.70 -12.11
CA MET A 104 6.70 -4.13 -12.09
C MET A 104 6.65 -2.88 -11.19
N LEU A 105 7.33 -2.91 -10.03
CA LEU A 105 7.48 -1.74 -9.17
C LEU A 105 8.21 -0.57 -9.86
N LEU A 106 9.22 -0.85 -10.70
CA LEU A 106 9.88 0.16 -11.52
C LEU A 106 8.92 0.82 -12.51
N ALA A 107 8.20 0.01 -13.29
CA ALA A 107 7.25 0.49 -14.29
C ALA A 107 6.15 1.34 -13.64
N ARG A 108 5.56 0.85 -12.54
CA ARG A 108 4.51 1.55 -11.79
C ARG A 108 4.99 2.85 -11.14
N SER A 109 6.18 2.84 -10.54
CA SER A 109 6.71 4.02 -9.86
C SER A 109 7.25 5.10 -10.79
N ARG A 110 7.51 4.77 -12.06
CA ARG A 110 8.17 5.62 -13.07
C ARG A 110 9.55 6.12 -12.63
N ARG A 111 10.27 5.30 -11.86
CA ARG A 111 11.64 5.59 -11.42
C ARG A 111 12.64 5.20 -12.50
N ALA A 112 13.70 5.99 -12.65
CA ALA A 112 14.72 5.79 -13.66
C ALA A 112 15.66 4.60 -13.39
N SER A 113 15.75 4.13 -12.13
CA SER A 113 16.69 3.05 -11.77
C SER A 113 16.23 2.21 -10.59
N VAL A 114 16.66 0.94 -10.57
CA VAL A 114 16.50 -0.01 -9.44
C VAL A 114 17.07 0.59 -8.16
N ARG A 115 18.25 1.22 -8.24
CA ARG A 115 18.91 1.86 -7.10
C ARG A 115 17.99 2.83 -6.36
N SER A 116 17.23 3.63 -7.10
CA SER A 116 16.28 4.59 -6.51
C SER A 116 15.03 3.92 -5.91
N LEU A 117 14.77 2.65 -6.23
CA LEU A 117 13.64 1.85 -5.78
C LEU A 117 14.00 0.95 -4.58
N GLU A 118 15.27 0.60 -4.37
CA GLU A 118 15.75 -0.35 -3.34
C GLU A 118 15.14 -0.11 -1.95
N ARG A 119 14.96 1.15 -1.56
CA ARG A 119 14.33 1.51 -0.27
C ARG A 119 12.85 1.13 -0.13
N TYR A 120 12.20 0.65 -1.18
CA TYR A 120 10.81 0.17 -1.19
C TYR A 120 10.68 -1.31 -1.56
N ALA A 121 11.66 -1.89 -2.25
CA ALA A 121 11.60 -3.26 -2.78
C ALA A 121 11.90 -4.30 -1.69
N ARG A 122 11.08 -4.36 -0.64
CA ARG A 122 11.17 -5.34 0.45
C ARG A 122 9.96 -6.27 0.42
N PRO A 123 10.09 -7.49 -0.14
CA PRO A 123 9.00 -8.45 -0.13
C PRO A 123 8.70 -8.94 1.30
N GLY A 124 7.42 -9.18 1.58
CA GLY A 124 6.98 -9.70 2.86
C GLY A 124 7.32 -11.18 3.03
N VAL A 125 7.48 -11.62 4.27
CA VAL A 125 7.86 -13.01 4.60
C VAL A 125 6.87 -14.03 4.01
N ASP A 126 5.57 -13.74 4.07
CA ASP A 126 4.52 -14.60 3.50
C ASP A 126 4.57 -14.68 1.98
N SER A 127 4.93 -13.57 1.34
CA SER A 127 5.08 -13.50 -0.11
C SER A 127 6.28 -14.33 -0.57
N VAL A 128 7.40 -14.25 0.16
CA VAL A 128 8.57 -15.09 -0.10
C VAL A 128 8.24 -16.57 0.14
N ALA A 129 7.56 -16.90 1.24
CA ALA A 129 7.17 -18.28 1.55
C ALA A 129 6.29 -18.87 0.43
N ARG A 130 5.30 -18.11 -0.06
CA ARG A 130 4.46 -18.51 -1.19
C ARG A 130 5.28 -18.70 -2.46
N HIS A 131 6.15 -17.74 -2.78
CA HIS A 131 7.01 -17.78 -3.96
C HIS A 131 7.93 -19.02 -3.99
N VAL A 132 8.46 -19.41 -2.82
CA VAL A 132 9.28 -20.61 -2.65
C VAL A 132 8.42 -21.86 -2.76
N ALA A 133 7.27 -21.92 -2.08
CA ALA A 133 6.36 -23.06 -2.14
C ALA A 133 5.87 -23.38 -3.56
N GLU A 134 5.56 -22.35 -4.37
CA GLU A 134 5.18 -22.51 -5.79
C GLU A 134 6.29 -23.11 -6.65
N ARG A 135 7.55 -22.90 -6.25
CA ARG A 135 8.74 -23.37 -6.99
C ARG A 135 9.31 -24.67 -6.43
N ASP A 136 8.79 -25.16 -5.31
CA ASP A 136 9.28 -26.37 -4.68
C ASP A 136 8.94 -27.60 -5.54
N PRO A 137 9.94 -28.29 -6.14
CA PRO A 137 9.70 -29.51 -6.90
C PRO A 137 9.24 -30.67 -6.00
N ALA A 138 9.58 -30.68 -4.71
CA ALA A 138 9.18 -31.73 -3.77
C ALA A 138 7.68 -31.67 -3.43
N ALA A 139 7.05 -30.49 -3.54
CA ALA A 139 5.60 -30.34 -3.40
C ALA A 139 4.81 -31.13 -4.45
N ARG A 140 5.40 -31.40 -5.62
CA ARG A 140 4.79 -32.24 -6.68
C ARG A 140 4.93 -33.75 -6.41
N HIS A 141 5.86 -34.16 -5.56
CA HIS A 141 6.11 -35.59 -5.27
C HIS A 141 5.30 -36.14 -4.10
N ASN A 142 4.71 -35.28 -3.27
CA ASN A 142 3.98 -35.70 -2.07
C ASN A 142 2.46 -35.79 -2.32
N GLY A 143 2.07 -36.64 -3.26
CA GLY A 143 0.74 -37.28 -3.26
C GLY A 143 0.56 -38.33 -2.15
N SER A 144 1.52 -38.43 -1.23
CA SER A 144 1.49 -39.29 -0.05
C SER A 144 2.32 -38.65 1.07
N ALA A 145 1.79 -38.63 2.30
CA ALA A 145 2.42 -38.18 3.54
C ALA A 145 2.46 -36.65 3.83
N SER A 146 1.27 -36.04 3.99
CA SER A 146 1.09 -34.78 4.72
C SER A 146 1.24 -34.98 6.22
N GLY A 147 2.35 -34.55 6.81
CA GLY A 147 2.49 -34.48 8.28
C GLY A 147 3.81 -33.92 8.78
N THR A 148 4.90 -34.18 8.06
CA THR A 148 6.26 -33.93 8.59
C THR A 148 6.80 -32.53 8.24
N TYR A 149 6.34 -31.93 7.14
CA TYR A 149 6.97 -30.72 6.57
C TYR A 149 6.70 -29.42 7.36
N ARG A 150 5.54 -29.28 8.03
CA ARG A 150 5.26 -28.11 8.89
C ARG A 150 6.19 -28.01 10.10
N ARG A 151 6.78 -29.13 10.55
CA ARG A 151 7.62 -29.17 11.76
C ARG A 151 9.04 -28.71 11.48
N VAL A 152 9.58 -29.06 10.32
CA VAL A 152 10.97 -28.76 9.94
C VAL A 152 11.14 -27.29 9.58
N VAL A 153 10.18 -26.70 8.86
CA VAL A 153 10.24 -25.28 8.47
C VAL A 153 10.01 -24.37 9.69
N TRP A 154 9.16 -24.76 10.66
CA TRP A 154 9.03 -24.02 11.93
C TRP A 154 10.35 -24.03 12.72
N ALA A 155 11.03 -25.18 12.78
CA ALA A 155 12.26 -25.37 13.55
C ALA A 155 13.48 -24.60 12.98
N LEU A 156 13.49 -24.32 11.68
CA LEU A 156 14.56 -23.55 11.03
C LEU A 156 14.39 -22.03 11.16
N VAL A 157 13.18 -21.55 11.46
CA VAL A 157 12.87 -20.11 11.51
C VAL A 157 12.86 -19.56 12.96
N SER A 158 12.92 -20.44 13.97
CA SER A 158 12.91 -20.03 15.37
C SER A 158 14.30 -20.15 15.98
N GLU A 159 14.92 -19.02 16.33
CA GLU A 159 16.20 -19.02 17.05
C GLU A 159 16.04 -19.64 18.45
N PRO A 160 16.89 -20.58 18.87
CA PRO A 160 16.88 -21.06 20.26
C PRO A 160 17.45 -19.97 21.18
N GLY A 161 16.61 -19.44 22.06
CA GLY A 161 17.03 -18.59 23.17
C GLY A 161 18.04 -19.30 24.08
N PRO A 162 18.87 -18.53 24.83
CA PRO A 162 20.02 -19.08 25.54
C PRO A 162 19.57 -20.07 26.62
N LEU A 163 20.18 -21.26 26.58
CA LEU A 163 20.02 -22.30 27.60
C LEU A 163 20.48 -21.76 28.95
N ASP A 164 19.54 -21.75 29.90
CA ASP A 164 19.77 -21.49 31.30
C ASP A 164 20.79 -22.50 31.84
N ARG A 165 21.86 -22.01 32.48
CA ARG A 165 22.81 -22.84 33.22
C ARG A 165 22.21 -23.10 34.59
N ASP A 166 21.66 -24.29 34.80
CA ASP A 166 21.37 -24.76 36.16
C ASP A 166 22.58 -25.52 36.74
N PRO A 167 22.93 -25.30 38.02
CA PRO A 167 24.13 -25.84 38.64
C PRO A 167 23.85 -27.18 39.35
N GLY A 168 24.80 -28.10 39.28
CA GLY A 168 24.98 -29.08 40.37
C GLY A 168 25.18 -30.54 39.97
N LEU A 169 26.25 -31.08 40.57
CA LEU A 169 26.50 -32.47 40.99
C LEU A 169 26.94 -33.49 39.93
N VAL A 170 28.24 -33.85 39.97
CA VAL A 170 28.84 -35.12 40.44
C VAL A 170 30.33 -34.80 40.69
N GLY A 171 30.99 -34.98 41.84
CA GLY A 171 31.06 -36.15 42.71
C GLY A 171 32.40 -36.89 42.48
N ALA A 172 33.42 -36.61 43.30
CA ALA A 172 34.57 -37.47 43.60
C ALA A 172 35.19 -37.01 44.93
#